data_AF-M0QPY2-F1
#
_entry.id   AF-M0QPY2-F1
#
_cell.length_a   1.000
_cell.length_b   1.000
_cell.length_c   1.000
_cell.angle_alpha   90.00
_cell.angle_beta   90.00
_cell.angle_gamma   90.00
#
_symmetry.space_group_name_H-M   'P 1'
#
loop_
_entity.id
_entity.type
_entity.pdbx_description
1 polymer ?
#
loop_
_entity_poly.entity_id
_entity_poly.type
_entity_poly.pdbx_seq_one_letter_code
_entity_poly.pdbx_strand_id
1 'polypeptide(L)'
;MREVMEMVNVPDFSKEPIEVDDIDLEETEFILTNGERLTEERAAELAEETLAEVRARREARTKHLVPGGKSLTGGSTHSPVLNVRVPAELKSALDEQAQAQSMGTSKLVRAILEDWAQAQQRAQADR
;
A
#
# COMPACT_ATOMS: atom_id res chain seq x y z
N MET A 1 29.51 -11.53 -31.30
CA MET A 1 29.85 -10.41 -30.40
C MET A 1 28.55 -9.95 -29.76
N ARG A 2 28.48 -9.85 -28.43
CA ARG A 2 27.28 -9.45 -27.71
C ARG A 2 27.50 -7.98 -27.32
N GLU A 3 26.87 -7.06 -28.03
CA GLU A 3 26.87 -5.65 -27.65
C GLU A 3 26.16 -5.54 -26.30
N VAL A 4 26.93 -5.16 -25.29
CA VAL A 4 26.44 -4.82 -23.96
C VAL A 4 25.76 -3.47 -24.07
N MET A 5 24.44 -3.48 -24.02
CA MET A 5 23.59 -2.30 -23.93
C MET A 5 23.99 -1.53 -22.66
N GLU A 6 24.62 -0.37 -22.84
CA GLU A 6 25.10 0.47 -21.75
C GLU A 6 23.89 0.94 -20.94
N MET A 7 23.81 0.52 -19.68
CA MET A 7 22.79 1.00 -18.75
C MET A 7 23.01 2.50 -18.55
N VAL A 8 22.09 3.31 -19.07
CA VAL A 8 22.08 4.76 -18.84
C VAL A 8 22.01 4.99 -17.33
N ASN A 9 23.10 5.53 -16.78
CA ASN A 9 23.21 5.89 -15.38
C ASN A 9 22.23 7.04 -15.12
N VAL A 10 21.07 6.77 -14.52
CA VAL A 10 20.08 7.79 -14.15
C VAL A 10 20.61 8.51 -12.89
N PRO A 11 20.90 9.82 -12.95
CA PRO A 11 21.42 10.55 -11.80
C PRO A 11 20.41 10.59 -10.65
N ASP A 12 20.92 10.59 -9.41
CA ASP A 12 20.10 10.80 -8.20
C ASP A 12 19.87 12.31 -7.98
N PHE A 13 18.74 12.81 -8.47
CA PHE A 13 18.35 14.23 -8.35
C PHE A 13 17.71 14.59 -6.99
N SER A 14 17.76 13.70 -5.98
CA SER A 14 17.07 13.92 -4.69
C SER A 14 17.70 14.98 -3.78
N LYS A 15 18.91 15.48 -4.11
CA LYS A 15 19.70 16.38 -3.25
C LYS A 15 19.98 17.76 -3.83
N GLU A 16 19.56 18.02 -5.06
CA GLU A 16 19.83 19.27 -5.77
C GLU A 16 18.51 19.99 -6.11
N PRO A 17 18.49 21.34 -6.11
CA PRO A 17 17.33 22.08 -6.57
C PRO A 17 17.11 21.77 -8.06
N ILE A 18 15.90 21.29 -8.39
CA ILE A 18 15.50 20.98 -9.76
C ILE A 18 14.86 22.25 -10.35
N GLU A 19 15.48 22.81 -11.38
CA GLU A 19 14.85 23.84 -12.21
C GLU A 19 13.94 23.14 -13.23
N VAL A 20 12.67 23.57 -13.27
CA VAL A 20 11.64 23.00 -14.15
C VAL A 20 11.15 24.12 -15.05
N ASP A 21 11.39 23.97 -16.35
CA ASP A 21 10.87 24.86 -17.38
C ASP A 21 9.77 24.14 -18.17
N ASP A 22 8.68 24.84 -18.46
CA ASP A 22 7.67 24.34 -19.40
C ASP A 22 8.21 24.47 -20.82
N ILE A 23 8.33 23.33 -21.51
CA ILE A 23 8.87 23.24 -22.87
C ILE A 23 7.71 23.04 -23.84
N ASP A 24 7.67 23.86 -24.89
CA ASP A 24 6.79 23.65 -26.05
C ASP A 24 7.42 22.60 -26.99
N LEU A 25 6.78 21.44 -27.14
CA LEU A 25 7.29 20.32 -27.93
C LEU A 25 6.98 20.45 -29.44
N GLU A 26 6.25 21.49 -29.86
CA GLU A 26 6.12 21.88 -31.26
C GLU A 26 7.35 22.67 -31.74
N GLU A 27 7.90 23.52 -30.86
CA GLU A 27 9.07 24.36 -31.15
C GLU A 27 10.40 23.66 -30.83
N THR A 28 10.42 22.81 -29.80
CA THR A 28 11.64 22.19 -29.27
C THR A 28 11.69 20.70 -29.57
N GLU A 29 12.77 20.23 -30.20
CA GLU A 29 12.95 18.80 -30.47
C GLU A 29 13.45 18.06 -29.22
N PHE A 30 12.62 17.17 -28.70
CA PHE A 30 12.96 16.29 -27.58
C PHE A 30 12.92 14.83 -28.04
N ILE A 31 14.01 14.08 -27.82
CA ILE A 31 14.13 12.67 -28.24
C ILE A 31 14.05 11.77 -27.01
N LEU A 32 13.11 10.83 -27.04
CA LEU A 32 12.93 9.80 -26.03
C LEU A 32 14.09 8.79 -26.05
N THR A 33 14.22 8.01 -24.98
CA THR A 33 15.27 6.98 -24.84
C THR A 33 15.17 5.86 -25.87
N ASN A 34 14.02 5.69 -26.51
CA ASN A 34 13.78 4.75 -27.62
C ASN A 34 14.15 5.34 -28.99
N GLY A 35 14.64 6.58 -29.06
CA GLY A 35 14.99 7.29 -30.29
C GLY A 35 13.81 7.96 -31.00
N GLU A 36 12.60 7.90 -30.44
CA GLU A 36 11.42 8.58 -30.99
C GLU A 36 11.39 10.05 -30.56
N ARG A 37 10.91 10.93 -31.45
CA ARG A 37 10.65 12.33 -31.09
C ARG A 37 9.38 12.42 -30.25
N LEU A 38 9.48 13.11 -29.12
CA LEU A 38 8.34 13.47 -28.30
C LEU A 38 7.64 14.68 -28.93
N THR A 39 6.39 14.48 -29.31
CA THR A 39 5.45 15.51 -29.79
C THR A 39 4.26 15.58 -28.83
N GLU A 40 3.44 16.63 -28.87
CA GLU A 40 2.20 16.73 -28.08
C GLU A 40 1.30 15.51 -28.25
N GLU A 41 1.11 15.06 -29.49
CA GLU A 41 0.32 13.86 -29.80
C GLU A 41 0.91 12.63 -29.11
N ARG A 42 2.23 12.44 -29.21
CA ARG A 42 2.91 11.30 -28.60
C ARG A 42 2.90 11.36 -27.07
N ALA A 43 3.03 12.56 -26.50
CA ALA A 43 2.93 12.78 -25.06
C ALA A 43 1.54 12.42 -24.54
N ALA A 44 0.48 12.79 -25.27
CA ALA A 44 -0.89 12.44 -24.92
C ALA A 44 -1.14 10.92 -24.97
N GLU A 45 -0.65 10.23 -26.00
CA GLU A 45 -0.72 8.77 -26.10
C GLU A 45 -0.03 8.07 -24.92
N LEU A 46 1.19 8.49 -24.58
CA LEU A 46 1.95 7.92 -23.47
C LEU A 46 1.24 8.14 -22.13
N ALA A 47 0.61 9.30 -21.94
CA ALA A 47 -0.18 9.59 -20.75
C ALA A 47 -1.41 8.66 -20.65
N GLU A 48 -2.12 8.41 -21.75
CA GLU A 48 -3.26 7.50 -21.78
C GLU A 48 -2.84 6.05 -21.53
N GLU A 49 -1.76 5.59 -22.16
CA GLU A 49 -1.20 4.24 -21.98
C GLU A 49 -0.80 4.00 -20.51
N THR A 50 -0.08 4.94 -19.91
CA THR A 50 0.32 4.85 -18.49
C THR A 50 -0.89 4.87 -17.56
N LEU A 51 -1.90 5.70 -17.83
CA LEU A 51 -3.16 5.70 -17.08
C LEU A 51 -3.88 4.35 -17.16
N ALA A 52 -3.95 3.75 -18.34
CA ALA A 52 -4.55 2.44 -18.55
C ALA A 52 -3.81 1.33 -17.79
N GLU A 53 -2.47 1.33 -17.83
CA GLU A 53 -1.64 0.37 -17.10
C GLU A 53 -1.83 0.49 -15.58
N VAL A 54 -1.83 1.72 -15.05
CA VAL A 54 -2.05 1.97 -13.62
C VAL A 54 -3.42 1.46 -13.15
N ARG A 55 -4.46 1.68 -13.97
CA ARG A 55 -5.82 1.17 -13.70
C ARG A 55 -5.84 -0.35 -13.69
N ALA A 56 -5.32 -1.00 -14.73
CA ALA A 56 -5.25 -2.47 -14.82
C ALA A 56 -4.48 -3.09 -13.64
N ARG A 57 -3.34 -2.48 -13.27
CA ARG A 57 -2.54 -2.91 -12.11
C ARG A 57 -3.29 -2.75 -10.79
N ARG A 58 -4.06 -1.67 -10.63
CA ARG A 58 -4.90 -1.45 -9.44
C ARG A 58 -5.99 -2.51 -9.36
N GLU A 59 -6.71 -2.74 -10.43
CA GLU A 59 -7.78 -3.74 -10.52
C GLU A 59 -7.26 -5.15 -10.21
N ALA A 60 -6.13 -5.53 -10.79
CA ALA A 60 -5.47 -6.82 -10.53
C ALA A 60 -5.12 -7.00 -9.04
N ARG A 61 -4.60 -5.95 -8.38
CA ARG A 61 -4.30 -5.99 -6.94
C ARG A 61 -5.55 -6.08 -6.06
N THR A 62 -6.65 -5.48 -6.49
CA THR A 62 -7.89 -5.45 -5.70
C THR A 62 -8.82 -6.62 -5.95
N LYS A 63 -8.64 -7.38 -7.03
CA LYS A 63 -9.52 -8.50 -7.45
C LYS A 63 -9.75 -9.56 -6.38
N HIS A 64 -8.79 -9.75 -5.46
CA HIS A 64 -8.88 -10.75 -4.38
C HIS A 64 -9.00 -10.12 -2.99
N LEU A 65 -9.11 -8.79 -2.91
CA LEU A 65 -9.36 -8.10 -1.65
C LEU A 65 -10.87 -8.07 -1.41
N VAL A 66 -11.32 -8.80 -0.40
CA VAL A 66 -12.68 -8.64 0.15
C VAL A 66 -12.68 -7.37 1.00
N PRO A 67 -13.43 -6.32 0.63
CA PRO A 67 -13.61 -5.16 1.49
C PRO A 67 -14.21 -5.62 2.83
N GLY A 68 -13.57 -5.31 3.95
CA GLY A 68 -14.08 -5.65 5.28
C GLY A 68 -13.58 -6.96 5.91
N GLY A 69 -12.62 -7.67 5.30
CA GLY A 69 -12.02 -8.87 5.89
C GLY A 69 -12.98 -10.07 6.02
N LYS A 70 -12.44 -11.24 6.36
CA LYS A 70 -13.27 -12.44 6.62
C LYS A 70 -14.01 -12.27 7.95
N SER A 71 -15.31 -12.60 7.99
CA SER A 71 -16.06 -12.67 9.24
C SER A 71 -15.40 -13.65 10.22
N LEU A 72 -15.34 -13.28 11.49
CA LEU A 72 -14.79 -14.10 12.58
C LEU A 72 -15.83 -15.06 13.17
N THR A 73 -17.11 -14.90 12.80
CA THR A 73 -18.22 -15.69 13.34
C THR A 73 -18.63 -16.83 12.39
N GLY A 74 -18.09 -16.85 11.17
CA GLY A 74 -18.45 -17.82 10.13
C GLY A 74 -19.88 -17.61 9.60
N GLY A 75 -20.25 -18.38 8.56
CA GLY A 75 -21.64 -18.48 8.09
C GLY A 75 -22.29 -17.19 7.57
N SER A 76 -21.52 -16.31 6.91
CA SER A 76 -22.01 -15.03 6.36
C SER A 76 -22.65 -14.07 7.38
N THR A 77 -22.42 -14.29 8.68
CA THR A 77 -22.92 -13.42 9.76
C THR A 77 -21.85 -12.42 10.15
N HIS A 78 -22.23 -11.16 10.37
CA HIS A 78 -21.29 -10.13 10.85
C HIS A 78 -20.80 -10.45 12.27
N SER A 79 -19.50 -10.29 12.49
CA SER A 79 -18.94 -10.38 13.83
C SER A 79 -19.36 -9.18 14.68
N PRO A 80 -19.72 -9.41 15.96
CA PRO A 80 -20.06 -8.32 16.86
C PRO A 80 -18.84 -7.41 17.08
N VAL A 81 -19.11 -6.10 17.24
CA VAL A 81 -18.08 -5.09 17.49
C VAL A 81 -18.08 -4.74 18.97
N LEU A 82 -16.90 -4.77 19.59
CA LEU A 82 -16.67 -4.29 20.95
C LEU A 82 -15.96 -2.93 20.90
N ASN A 83 -16.60 -1.88 21.43
CA ASN A 83 -16.02 -0.54 21.55
C ASN A 83 -15.70 -0.26 23.02
N VAL A 84 -14.44 0.07 23.33
CA VAL A 84 -13.96 0.31 24.69
C VAL A 84 -13.30 1.69 24.77
N ARG A 85 -13.58 2.42 25.85
CA ARG A 85 -12.86 3.66 26.17
C ARG A 85 -11.63 3.34 27.00
N VAL A 86 -10.48 3.87 26.58
CA VAL A 86 -9.19 3.69 27.24
C VAL A 86 -8.47 5.03 27.38
N PRO A 87 -7.57 5.19 28.36
CA PRO A 87 -6.64 6.32 28.39
C PRO A 87 -5.83 6.41 27.10
N ALA A 88 -5.45 7.64 26.71
CA ALA A 88 -4.74 7.88 25.46
C ALA A 88 -3.38 7.15 25.44
N GLU A 89 -2.70 7.14 26.57
CA GLU A 89 -1.41 6.50 26.80
C GLU A 89 -1.49 4.98 26.55
N LEU A 90 -2.56 4.35 27.02
CA LEU A 90 -2.80 2.92 26.80
C LEU A 90 -3.06 2.63 25.33
N LYS A 91 -3.81 3.50 24.63
CA LYS A 91 -4.06 3.34 23.20
C LYS A 91 -2.76 3.39 22.40
N SER A 92 -1.91 4.37 22.69
CA SER A 92 -0.60 4.51 22.04
C SER A 92 0.29 3.29 22.28
N ALA A 93 0.39 2.81 23.52
CA ALA A 93 1.18 1.62 23.84
C ALA A 93 0.70 0.37 23.07
N LEU A 94 -0.61 0.19 22.93
CA LEU A 94 -1.17 -0.91 22.15
C LEU A 94 -0.86 -0.80 20.65
N ASP A 95 -0.85 0.42 20.10
CA ASP A 95 -0.53 0.65 18.69
C ASP A 95 0.95 0.38 18.39
N GLU A 96 1.86 0.85 19.25
CA GLU A 96 3.29 0.59 19.14
C GLU A 96 3.60 -0.91 19.21
N GLN A 97 2.98 -1.61 20.16
CA GLN A 97 3.16 -3.06 20.31
C GLN A 97 2.61 -3.82 19.10
N ALA A 98 1.46 -3.42 18.56
CA ALA A 98 0.89 -4.03 17.37
C ALA A 98 1.81 -3.84 16.15
N GLN A 99 2.36 -2.64 15.99
CA GLN A 99 3.32 -2.32 14.93
C GLN A 99 4.61 -3.14 15.06
N ALA A 100 5.16 -3.26 16.27
CA ALA A 100 6.34 -4.10 16.53
C ALA A 100 6.12 -5.57 16.13
N GLN A 101 4.88 -6.05 16.22
CA GLN A 101 4.48 -7.40 15.84
C GLN A 101 3.94 -7.50 14.39
N SER A 102 4.10 -6.45 13.58
CA SER A 102 3.62 -6.38 12.19
C SER A 102 2.14 -6.76 12.04
N MET A 103 1.30 -6.36 13.00
CA MET A 103 -0.13 -6.62 12.99
C MET A 103 -0.96 -5.39 13.36
N GLY A 104 -2.26 -5.41 13.04
CA GLY A 104 -3.17 -4.33 13.41
C GLY A 104 -3.58 -4.41 14.88
N THR A 105 -3.79 -3.27 15.53
CA THR A 105 -4.16 -3.15 16.95
C THR A 105 -5.40 -3.97 17.30
N SER A 106 -6.43 -4.00 16.44
CA SER A 106 -7.63 -4.81 16.66
C SER A 106 -7.35 -6.31 16.69
N LYS A 107 -6.30 -6.78 15.99
CA LYS A 107 -5.88 -8.19 16.02
C LYS A 107 -5.13 -8.52 17.31
N LEU A 108 -4.24 -7.61 17.74
CA LEU A 108 -3.52 -7.74 19.02
C LEU A 108 -4.50 -7.78 20.20
N VAL A 109 -5.39 -6.80 20.29
CA VAL A 109 -6.38 -6.72 21.39
C VAL A 109 -7.28 -7.95 21.42
N ARG A 110 -7.67 -8.46 20.25
CA ARG A 110 -8.44 -9.70 20.18
C ARG A 110 -7.69 -10.89 20.78
N ALA A 111 -6.42 -11.09 20.42
CA ALA A 111 -5.62 -12.19 20.96
C ALA A 111 -5.50 -12.11 22.48
N ILE A 112 -5.26 -10.92 23.03
CA ILE A 112 -5.21 -10.69 24.48
C ILE A 112 -6.53 -11.09 25.15
N LEU A 113 -7.67 -10.71 24.56
CA LEU A 113 -9.00 -11.05 25.09
C LEU A 113 -9.30 -12.55 25.00
N GLU A 114 -8.90 -13.20 23.92
CA GLU A 114 -9.05 -14.66 23.74
C GLU A 114 -8.21 -15.42 24.77
N ASP A 115 -6.94 -15.05 24.97
CA ASP A 115 -6.05 -15.67 25.94
C ASP A 115 -6.58 -15.50 27.37
N TRP A 116 -7.03 -14.30 27.72
CA TRP A 116 -7.62 -14.03 29.02
C TRP A 116 -8.90 -14.86 29.24
N ALA A 117 -9.80 -14.92 28.25
CA ALA A 117 -11.04 -15.67 28.37
C ALA A 117 -10.78 -17.18 28.54
N GLN A 118 -9.83 -17.73 27.80
CA GLN A 118 -9.43 -19.14 27.94
C GLN A 118 -8.83 -19.43 29.32
N ALA A 119 -7.99 -18.53 29.84
CA ALA A 119 -7.43 -18.67 31.18
C ALA A 119 -8.52 -18.67 32.27
N GLN A 120 -9.53 -17.81 32.14
CA GLN A 120 -10.68 -17.78 33.06
C GLN A 120 -11.52 -19.06 33.01
N GLN A 121 -11.77 -19.60 31.81
CA GLN A 121 -12.53 -20.84 31.65
C GLN A 121 -11.82 -22.03 32.32
N ARG A 122 -10.50 -22.14 32.17
CA ARG A 122 -9.71 -23.19 32.83
C ARG A 122 -9.79 -23.06 34.36
N ALA A 123 -9.59 -21.86 34.89
CA ALA A 123 -9.66 -21.60 36.33
C ALA A 123 -11.05 -21.85 36.94
N GLN A 124 -12.12 -21.78 36.14
CA GLN A 124 -13.48 -22.11 36.57
C GLN A 124 -13.78 -23.61 36.47
N ALA A 125 -13.18 -24.32 35.52
CA ALA A 125 -13.33 -25.77 35.38
C ALA A 125 -12.59 -26.55 36.49
N ASP A 126 -11.54 -25.97 37.06
CA ASP A 126 -10.75 -26.55 38.14
C ASP A 126 -11.32 -26.27 39.55
N ARG A 127 -12.47 -25.60 39.66
CA ARG A 127 -13.19 -25.30 40.91
C ARG A 127 -14.41 -26.17 41.09
#